data_AF-A0ABD1W2R7-F1
#
_entry.id   AF-A0ABD1W2R7-F1
#
_cell.length_a   1.000
_cell.length_b   1.000
_cell.length_c   1.000
_cell.angle_alpha   90.00
_cell.angle_beta   90.00
_cell.angle_gamma   90.00
#
_symmetry.space_group_name_H-M   'P 1'
#
loop_
_entity.id
_entity.type
_entity.pdbx_description
1 polymer ?
#
loop_
_entity_poly.entity_id
_entity_poly.type
_entity_poly.pdbx_seq_one_letter_code
_entity_poly.pdbx_strand_id
1 'polypeptide(L)'
;MIGKNKGICHSCRRAGHSLWECPNKHRCPICGEGFVKWMEVEKRTVNLGRLFFCCTHDCGYFKWSDVSPIQKSVRCEGDSSGVSSATSVDDPIQTEDLSRIFKMFARISKKEDVEISLNVTIRKGKDIAKENGKRKGPTGNH
;
A
#
# COMPACT_ATOMS: atom_id res chain seq x y z
N MET A 1 3.17 -29.13 -11.26
CA MET A 1 4.29 -29.06 -10.30
C MET A 1 3.99 -27.90 -9.35
N ILE A 2 3.98 -28.14 -8.03
CA ILE A 2 3.69 -27.09 -7.04
C ILE A 2 4.83 -26.08 -7.05
N GLY A 3 4.60 -24.93 -7.69
CA GLY A 3 5.49 -23.77 -7.64
C GLY A 3 5.52 -23.22 -6.22
N LYS A 4 6.31 -23.83 -5.35
CA LYS A 4 6.63 -23.23 -4.05
C LYS A 4 7.46 -22.00 -4.37
N ASN A 5 6.84 -20.82 -4.36
CA ASN A 5 7.54 -19.56 -4.19
C ASN A 5 8.39 -19.72 -2.92
N LYS A 6 9.66 -20.12 -3.08
CA LYS A 6 10.59 -20.24 -1.96
C LYS A 6 10.86 -18.80 -1.52
N GLY A 7 10.02 -18.30 -0.62
CA GLY A 7 10.09 -16.94 -0.10
C GLY A 7 11.52 -16.65 0.34
N ILE A 8 11.99 -15.44 0.02
CA ILE A 8 13.30 -14.97 0.44
C ILE A 8 13.32 -14.97 1.97
N CYS A 9 14.33 -15.61 2.58
CA CYS A 9 14.43 -15.65 4.02
C CYS A 9 14.60 -14.24 4.59
N HIS A 10 13.73 -13.82 5.50
CA HIS A 10 13.84 -12.49 6.08
C HIS A 10 15.02 -12.34 7.06
N SER A 11 15.70 -13.38 7.54
CA SER A 11 16.91 -13.19 8.36
C SER A 11 18.18 -12.95 7.54
N CYS A 12 18.30 -13.57 6.36
CA CYS A 12 19.54 -13.52 5.58
C CYS A 12 19.38 -13.13 4.10
N ARG A 13 18.14 -12.89 3.67
CA ARG A 13 17.73 -12.61 2.29
C ARG A 13 18.21 -13.63 1.23
N ARG A 14 18.53 -14.86 1.65
CA ARG A 14 18.79 -15.98 0.72
C ARG A 14 17.51 -16.73 0.43
N ALA A 15 17.36 -17.20 -0.81
CA ALA A 15 16.31 -18.13 -1.16
C ALA A 15 16.59 -19.53 -0.58
N GLY A 16 15.57 -20.39 -0.58
CA GLY A 16 15.75 -21.81 -0.30
C GLY A 16 15.44 -22.28 1.12
N HIS A 17 15.13 -21.37 2.05
CA HIS A 17 14.75 -21.71 3.42
C HIS A 17 13.84 -20.63 4.04
N SER A 18 13.07 -21.02 5.05
CA SER A 18 12.23 -20.10 5.82
C SER A 18 13.03 -19.39 6.92
N LEU A 19 12.45 -18.36 7.55
CA LEU A 19 13.06 -17.68 8.71
C LEU A 19 13.45 -18.67 9.82
N TRP A 20 12.58 -19.65 10.09
CA TRP A 20 12.74 -20.62 11.17
C TRP A 20 13.88 -21.60 10.95
N GLU A 21 14.24 -21.85 9.69
CA GLU A 21 15.32 -22.76 9.27
C GLU A 21 16.60 -22.02 8.91
N CYS A 22 16.63 -20.69 9.08
CA CYS A 22 17.77 -19.89 8.68
C CYS A 22 18.97 -20.16 9.61
N PRO A 23 20.14 -20.56 9.07
CA PRO A 23 21.35 -20.74 9.88
C PRO A 23 21.88 -19.41 10.44
N ASN A 24 21.54 -18.30 9.77
CA ASN A 24 21.91 -16.95 10.19
C ASN A 24 20.79 -16.26 10.98
N LYS A 25 19.82 -17.00 11.55
CA LYS A 25 18.83 -16.39 12.45
C LYS A 25 19.53 -16.02 13.76
N HIS A 26 19.35 -14.77 14.18
CA HIS A 26 19.87 -14.28 15.45
C HIS A 26 18.72 -13.99 16.40
N ARG A 27 18.91 -14.27 17.69
CA ARG A 27 17.95 -13.87 18.74
C ARG A 27 17.90 -12.35 18.85
N CYS A 28 16.72 -11.83 19.18
CA CYS A 28 16.55 -10.41 19.43
C CYS A 28 17.44 -9.97 20.61
N PRO A 29 18.27 -8.93 20.47
CA PRO A 29 19.15 -8.48 21.53
C PRO A 29 18.41 -7.78 22.68
N ILE A 30 17.14 -7.39 22.49
CA ILE A 30 16.33 -6.74 23.53
C ILE A 30 15.58 -7.76 24.37
N CYS A 31 14.73 -8.60 23.76
CA CYS A 31 13.89 -9.53 24.52
C CYS A 31 14.46 -10.94 24.66
N GLY A 32 15.41 -11.36 23.81
CA GLY A 32 15.92 -12.74 23.78
C GLY A 32 14.91 -13.80 23.30
N GLU A 33 13.61 -13.52 23.34
CA GLU A 33 12.54 -14.45 22.95
C GLU A 33 12.35 -14.52 21.43
N GLY A 34 12.32 -13.37 20.76
CA GLY A 34 12.12 -13.30 19.32
C GLY A 34 13.40 -13.49 18.50
N PHE A 35 13.23 -13.50 17.17
CA PHE A 35 14.33 -13.47 16.22
C PHE A 35 14.41 -12.12 15.52
N VAL A 36 15.60 -11.76 15.06
CA VAL A 36 15.82 -10.58 14.22
C VAL A 36 15.45 -10.92 12.77
N LYS A 37 14.50 -10.17 12.21
CA LYS A 37 14.09 -10.23 10.80
C LYS A 37 14.42 -8.93 10.07
N TRP A 38 14.77 -9.03 8.80
CA TRP A 38 14.94 -7.93 7.86
C TRP A 38 13.61 -7.60 7.21
N MET A 39 13.30 -6.31 7.20
CA MET A 39 12.15 -5.73 6.56
C MET A 39 12.61 -4.62 5.61
N GLU A 40 11.82 -4.37 4.58
CA GLU A 40 12.03 -3.29 3.61
C GLU A 40 10.92 -2.28 3.77
N VAL A 41 11.26 -0.99 3.74
CA VAL A 41 10.25 0.06 3.78
C VAL A 41 9.53 0.12 2.44
N GLU A 42 8.26 -0.29 2.41
CA GLU A 42 7.42 -0.22 1.20
C GLU A 42 6.67 1.11 1.06
N LYS A 43 6.63 1.90 2.14
CA LYS A 43 5.95 3.20 2.14
C LYS A 43 6.74 4.22 1.30
N ARG A 44 6.05 4.91 0.38
CA ARG A 44 6.61 5.98 -0.47
C ARG A 44 7.06 7.19 0.35
N THR A 45 8.28 7.10 0.87
CA THR A 45 8.97 8.13 1.66
C THR A 45 10.42 8.22 1.18
N VAL A 46 11.21 9.13 1.74
CA VAL A 46 12.67 9.19 1.50
C VAL A 46 13.42 7.90 1.86
N ASN A 47 12.79 7.00 2.63
CA ASN A 47 13.36 5.71 3.02
C ASN A 47 12.80 4.53 2.21
N LEU A 48 12.02 4.74 1.14
CA LEU A 48 11.49 3.66 0.31
C LEU A 48 12.61 2.72 -0.15
N GLY A 49 12.44 1.41 0.07
CA GLY A 49 13.42 0.38 -0.26
C GLY A 49 14.56 0.22 0.76
N ARG A 50 14.67 1.10 1.77
CA ARG A 50 15.67 0.98 2.82
C ARG A 50 15.36 -0.21 3.72
N LEU A 51 16.41 -0.92 4.14
CA LEU A 51 16.31 -2.13 4.94
C LEU A 51 16.47 -1.82 6.43
N PHE A 52 15.68 -2.48 7.26
CA PHE A 52 15.78 -2.41 8.71
C PHE A 52 15.60 -3.78 9.36
N PHE A 53 16.13 -3.91 10.56
CA PHE A 53 15.98 -5.05 11.43
C PHE A 53 14.87 -4.78 12.45
N CYS A 54 14.00 -5.76 12.69
CA CYS A 54 13.06 -5.73 13.81
C CYS A 54 12.89 -7.11 14.46
N CYS A 55 12.27 -7.12 15.65
CA CYS A 55 11.95 -8.36 16.36
C CYS A 55 10.68 -9.01 15.82
N THR A 56 10.57 -10.33 15.92
CA THR A 56 9.33 -11.08 15.62
C THR A 56 8.29 -11.02 16.74
N HIS A 57 8.65 -10.62 17.96
CA HIS A 57 7.79 -10.52 19.14
C HIS A 57 7.35 -9.08 19.48
N ASP A 58 7.53 -8.13 18.56
CA ASP A 58 7.12 -6.72 18.72
C ASP A 58 7.61 -6.01 20.00
N CYS A 59 8.73 -6.45 20.58
CA CYS A 59 9.35 -5.84 21.77
C CYS A 59 9.97 -4.43 21.55
N GLY A 60 9.73 -3.80 20.40
CA GLY A 60 10.27 -2.49 20.06
C GLY A 60 11.71 -2.46 19.51
N TYR A 61 12.38 -3.61 19.37
CA TYR A 61 13.69 -3.63 18.69
C TYR A 61 13.58 -3.16 17.24
N PHE A 62 14.35 -2.12 16.91
CA PHE A 62 14.47 -1.55 15.59
C PHE A 62 15.92 -1.09 15.35
N LYS A 63 16.51 -1.45 14.21
CA LYS A 63 17.83 -0.96 13.79
C LYS A 63 17.89 -0.83 12.28
N TRP A 64 18.38 0.29 11.75
CA TRP A 64 18.63 0.42 10.31
C TRP A 64 19.74 -0.54 9.86
N SER A 65 19.61 -1.11 8.67
CA SER A 65 20.71 -1.86 8.05
C SER A 65 21.74 -0.89 7.45
N ASP A 66 23.02 -1.20 7.62
CA ASP A 66 24.13 -0.46 7.02
C ASP A 66 24.29 -0.81 5.52
N VAL A 67 23.56 -1.83 5.05
CA VAL A 67 23.49 -2.16 3.63
C VAL A 67 22.69 -1.07 2.93
N SER A 68 23.37 -0.28 2.10
CA SER A 68 22.72 0.69 1.24
C SER A 68 21.67 -0.03 0.38
N PRO A 69 20.46 0.55 0.20
CA PRO A 69 19.48 -0.03 -0.69
C PRO A 69 20.18 -0.25 -2.03
N ILE A 70 20.14 -1.49 -2.53
CA ILE A 70 20.49 -1.75 -3.93
C ILE A 70 19.54 -0.82 -4.66
N GLN A 71 20.09 0.23 -5.29
CA GLN A 71 19.32 1.07 -6.18
C GLN A 71 18.80 0.09 -7.22
N LYS A 72 17.57 -0.40 -7.03
CA LYS A 72 16.78 -0.96 -8.11
C LYS A 72 16.70 0.24 -9.02
N SER A 73 17.57 0.27 -10.03
CA SER A 73 17.57 1.31 -11.03
C SER A 73 16.17 1.21 -11.62
N VAL A 74 15.31 2.11 -11.16
CA VAL A 74 14.01 2.34 -11.77
C VAL A 74 14.37 2.97 -13.10
N ARG A 75 14.80 2.15 -14.07
CA ARG A 75 14.63 2.45 -15.48
C ARG A 75 13.13 2.33 -15.75
N CYS A 76 12.38 3.29 -15.22
CA CYS A 76 11.19 3.77 -15.90
C CYS A 76 11.67 4.91 -16.80
N GLU A 77 12.47 4.57 -17.82
CA GLU A 77 12.50 5.35 -19.06
C GLU A 77 11.19 5.03 -19.79
N GLY A 78 10.12 5.57 -19.26
CA GLY A 78 8.83 5.66 -19.92
C GLY A 78 8.39 7.07 -19.67
N ASP A 79 8.75 7.96 -20.60
CA ASP A 79 8.27 9.34 -20.66
C ASP A 79 6.76 9.37 -20.44
N SER A 80 6.35 9.61 -19.20
CA SER A 80 5.00 9.99 -18.86
C SER A 80 5.03 11.48 -18.66
N SER A 81 4.88 12.19 -19.78
CA SER A 81 4.57 13.60 -19.84
C SER A 81 3.45 13.89 -18.84
N GLY A 82 3.80 14.63 -17.79
CA GLY A 82 2.90 15.06 -16.75
C GLY A 82 1.77 15.88 -17.35
N VAL A 83 0.54 15.41 -17.17
CA VAL A 83 -0.64 16.27 -17.17
C VAL A 83 -1.01 16.51 -15.71
N SER A 84 -0.43 17.57 -15.15
CA SER A 84 -0.91 18.14 -13.91
C SER A 84 -2.19 18.91 -14.23
N SER A 85 -3.33 18.24 -14.18
CA SER A 85 -4.61 18.93 -14.06
C SER A 85 -4.97 18.99 -12.58
N ALA A 86 -4.64 20.13 -11.98
CA ALA A 86 -5.29 20.57 -10.77
C ALA A 86 -6.76 20.85 -11.12
N THR A 87 -7.67 20.02 -10.63
CA THR A 87 -9.10 20.31 -10.63
C THR A 87 -9.53 20.43 -9.18
N SER A 88 -9.54 21.67 -8.71
CA SER A 88 -10.44 22.12 -7.67
C SER A 88 -11.90 22.01 -8.14
N VAL A 89 -12.79 21.92 -7.16
CA VAL A 89 -14.24 22.18 -7.21
C VAL A 89 -15.13 20.97 -7.47
N ASP A 90 -16.08 20.83 -6.56
CA ASP A 90 -17.18 19.88 -6.45
C ASP A 90 -17.89 19.60 -7.80
N ASP A 91 -17.70 18.42 -8.36
CA ASP A 91 -18.54 17.90 -9.46
C ASP A 91 -18.64 16.37 -9.40
N PRO A 92 -19.76 15.79 -9.86
CA PRO A 92 -20.07 14.38 -9.69
C PRO A 92 -19.11 13.52 -10.52
N ILE A 93 -18.48 12.55 -9.84
CA ILE A 93 -17.56 11.55 -10.41
C ILE A 93 -18.14 11.00 -11.72
N GLN A 94 -17.60 11.44 -12.86
CA GLN A 94 -18.04 11.00 -14.18
C GLN A 94 -17.57 9.56 -14.41
N THR A 95 -18.53 8.69 -14.73
CA THR A 95 -18.36 7.26 -15.01
C THR A 95 -17.43 6.95 -16.18
N GLU A 96 -17.07 7.95 -16.99
CA GLU A 96 -16.17 7.80 -18.13
C GLU A 96 -14.72 7.48 -17.71
N ASP A 97 -14.29 7.91 -16.53
CA ASP A 97 -12.91 7.73 -16.07
C ASP A 97 -12.60 6.27 -15.72
N LEU A 98 -13.59 5.55 -15.17
CA LEU A 98 -13.44 4.12 -14.85
C LEU A 98 -13.33 3.25 -16.11
N SER A 99 -14.08 3.59 -17.17
CA SER A 99 -13.99 2.89 -18.46
C SER A 99 -12.59 2.95 -19.06
N ARG A 100 -11.93 4.10 -18.92
CA ARG A 100 -10.54 4.29 -19.36
C ARG A 100 -9.57 3.41 -18.57
N ILE A 101 -9.73 3.35 -17.25
CA ILE A 101 -8.92 2.52 -16.35
C ILE A 101 -9.08 1.03 -16.69
N PHE A 102 -10.31 0.53 -16.87
CA PHE A 102 -10.53 -0.88 -17.23
C PHE A 102 -9.97 -1.24 -18.61
N LYS A 103 -10.05 -0.34 -19.59
CA LYS A 103 -9.43 -0.55 -20.91
C LYS A 103 -7.91 -0.62 -20.84
N MET A 104 -7.28 0.13 -19.93
CA MET A 104 -5.84 0.02 -19.70
C MET A 104 -5.45 -1.36 -19.13
N PHE A 105 -6.20 -1.87 -18.14
CA PHE A 105 -5.95 -3.20 -17.58
C PHE A 105 -6.14 -4.32 -18.62
N ALA A 106 -7.17 -4.23 -19.47
CA ALA A 106 -7.42 -5.20 -20.53
C ALA A 106 -6.28 -5.28 -21.57
N ARG A 107 -5.55 -4.19 -21.80
CA ARG A 107 -4.37 -4.19 -22.68
C ARG A 107 -3.16 -4.88 -22.05
N ILE A 108 -3.01 -4.80 -20.73
CA ILE A 108 -1.91 -5.42 -19.97
C ILE A 108 -2.08 -6.94 -19.95
N SER A 109 -3.30 -7.43 -19.72
CA SER A 109 -3.62 -8.87 -19.67
C SER A 109 -3.36 -9.64 -20.98
N LYS A 110 -3.29 -8.97 -22.14
CA LYS A 110 -2.99 -9.65 -23.41
C LYS A 110 -1.51 -9.96 -23.62
N LYS A 111 -0.62 -9.41 -22.80
CA LYS A 111 0.84 -9.62 -22.93
C LYS A 111 1.40 -10.58 -21.89
N GLU A 112 0.75 -10.74 -20.74
CA GLU A 112 1.19 -11.59 -19.63
C GLU A 112 -0.04 -12.15 -18.89
N ASP A 113 0.10 -13.35 -18.30
CA ASP A 113 -0.93 -13.92 -17.42
C ASP A 113 -0.97 -13.14 -16.10
N VAL A 114 -1.73 -12.03 -16.10
CA VAL A 114 -1.90 -11.15 -14.94
C VAL A 114 -3.23 -11.44 -14.26
N GLU A 115 -3.17 -11.95 -13.03
CA GLU A 115 -4.32 -12.05 -12.14
C GLU A 115 -4.48 -10.75 -11.34
N ILE A 116 -5.64 -10.10 -11.43
CA ILE A 116 -5.96 -8.87 -10.70
C ILE A 116 -7.13 -9.15 -9.75
N SER A 117 -6.89 -9.07 -8.44
CA SER A 117 -7.94 -9.16 -7.42
C SER A 117 -8.26 -7.78 -6.86
N LEU A 118 -9.54 -7.38 -6.89
CA LEU A 118 -10.02 -6.08 -6.38
C LEU A 118 -10.99 -6.28 -5.21
N ASN A 119 -10.69 -5.66 -4.07
CA ASN A 119 -11.62 -5.59 -2.93
C ASN A 119 -12.44 -4.30 -3.03
N VAL A 120 -13.64 -4.38 -3.60
CA VAL A 120 -14.56 -3.23 -3.76
C VAL A 120 -15.50 -3.16 -2.57
N THR A 121 -15.57 -2.00 -1.90
CA THR A 121 -16.55 -1.73 -0.85
C THR A 121 -17.52 -0.65 -1.32
N ILE A 122 -18.81 -0.97 -1.46
CA ILE A 122 -19.86 -0.01 -1.84
C ILE A 122 -20.57 0.44 -0.57
N ARG A 123 -20.66 1.76 -0.35
CA ARG A 123 -21.43 2.35 0.76
C ARG A 123 -22.59 3.15 0.20
N LYS A 124 -23.81 2.85 0.66
CA LYS A 124 -25.00 3.63 0.34
C LYS A 124 -24.99 4.93 1.15
N GLY A 125 -25.00 6.07 0.47
CA GLY A 125 -25.17 7.37 1.11
C GLY A 125 -26.48 7.43 1.89
N LYS A 126 -26.44 7.97 3.10
CA LYS A 126 -27.63 8.23 3.92
C LYS A 126 -28.19 9.57 3.49
N ASP A 127 -29.31 9.58 2.79
CA ASP A 127 -29.98 10.82 2.37
C ASP A 127 -30.41 11.60 3.61
N ILE A 128 -29.79 12.77 3.81
CA ILE A 128 -30.21 13.71 4.86
C ILE A 128 -31.34 14.54 4.27
N ALA A 129 -32.57 14.21 4.66
CA ALA A 129 -33.74 15.02 4.34
C ALA A 129 -33.56 16.43 4.94
N LYS A 130 -33.44 17.45 4.09
CA LYS A 130 -33.46 18.85 4.52
C LYS A 130 -34.88 19.21 4.96
N GLU A 131 -35.10 19.23 6.27
CA GLU A 131 -36.33 19.76 6.86
C GLU A 131 -36.33 21.29 6.74
N ASN A 132 -37.07 21.82 5.76
CA ASN A 132 -37.31 23.26 5.62
C ASN A 132 -38.26 23.74 6.71
N GLY A 133 -37.70 24.08 7.87
CA GLY A 133 -38.41 24.72 8.98
C GLY A 133 -38.88 26.13 8.64
N LYS A 134 -40.11 26.24 8.12
CA LYS A 134 -40.82 27.51 7.89
C LYS A 134 -41.33 28.04 9.24
N ARG A 135 -40.48 28.77 9.98
CA ARG A 135 -40.91 29.49 11.20
C ARG A 135 -41.82 30.67 10.81
N LYS A 136 -43.13 30.52 11.03
CA LYS A 136 -44.07 31.64 11.13
C LYS A 136 -43.81 32.35 12.46
N GLY A 137 -43.30 33.58 12.41
CA GLY A 137 -43.24 34.44 13.59
C GLY A 137 -44.64 34.90 14.01
N PRO A 138 -44.93 35.03 15.31
CA PRO A 138 -46.17 35.63 15.77
C PRO A 138 -46.12 37.15 15.57
N THR A 139 -47.12 37.66 14.87
CA THR A 139 -47.46 39.08 14.80
C THR A 139 -48.36 39.46 15.97
N GLY A 140 -48.04 40.60 16.58
CA GLY A 140 -48.93 41.39 17.42
C GLY A 140 -48.68 41.27 18.91
N ASN A 141 -49.11 42.22 19.74
CA ASN A 141 -49.68 43.56 19.53
C ASN A 141 -49.80 44.16 20.94
N HIS A 142 -49.59 45.48 21.05
CA HIS A 142 -49.91 46.36 22.19
C HIS A 142 -49.07 46.25 23.47
#